data_AF-A0A971BX17-F1
#
_entry.id   AF-A0A971BX17-F1
#
_cell.length_a   1.000
_cell.length_b   1.000
_cell.length_c   1.000
_cell.angle_alpha   90.00
_cell.angle_beta   90.00
_cell.angle_gamma   90.00
#
_symmetry.space_group_name_H-M   'P 1'
#
loop_
_entity.id
_entity.type
_entity.pdbx_description
1 polymer ?
#
loop_
_entity_poly.entity_id
_entity_poly.type
_entity_poly.pdbx_seq_one_letter_code
_entity_poly.pdbx_strand_id
1 'polypeptide(L)'
;MTEITGFTAIYIFLLAAFTGYEVISRVPVILHTPLMSGSNFIHGIVLVGAMVALGAAQTTGERIIGFVAVLLGAMNTAGGYSVTDRMLEMFKSDTHGEGKGSSDRAA
;
A
#
# COMPACT_ATOMS: atom_id res chain seq x y z
N MET A 1 -28.29 -1.94 -0.62
CA MET A 1 -26.95 -2.07 -0.03
C MET A 1 -27.15 -2.64 1.35
N THR A 2 -26.48 -3.74 1.69
CA THR A 2 -26.57 -4.35 3.02
C THR A 2 -26.11 -3.35 4.08
N GLU A 3 -26.97 -3.01 5.04
CA GLU A 3 -26.57 -2.16 6.16
C GLU A 3 -25.57 -2.92 7.03
N ILE A 4 -24.36 -2.36 7.18
CA ILE A 4 -23.38 -2.90 8.11
C ILE A 4 -23.86 -2.55 9.52
N THR A 5 -24.56 -3.49 10.16
CA THR A 5 -25.00 -3.34 11.55
C THR A 5 -23.80 -3.43 12.51
N GLY A 6 -23.94 -2.90 13.73
CA GLY A 6 -22.86 -2.88 14.73
C GLY A 6 -22.27 -4.27 15.02
N PHE A 7 -23.09 -5.32 15.08
CA PHE A 7 -22.61 -6.69 15.21
C PHE A 7 -21.80 -7.13 13.97
N THR A 8 -22.32 -6.89 12.76
CA THR A 8 -21.61 -7.23 11.52
C THR A 8 -20.25 -6.52 11.41
N ALA A 9 -20.16 -5.24 11.81
CA ALA A 9 -18.90 -4.49 11.82
C ALA A 9 -17.85 -5.13 12.75
N ILE A 10 -18.25 -5.57 13.94
CA ILE A 10 -17.36 -6.27 14.88
C ILE A 10 -16.89 -7.59 14.29
N TYR A 11 -17.78 -8.37 13.67
CA TYR A 11 -17.39 -9.60 12.98
C TYR A 11 -16.36 -9.35 11.87
N ILE A 12 -16.59 -8.33 11.02
CA ILE A 12 -15.65 -7.96 9.95
C ILE A 12 -14.30 -7.54 10.55
N PHE A 13 -14.31 -6.69 11.58
CA PHE A 13 -13.08 -6.24 12.25
C PHE A 13 -12.27 -7.40 12.82
N LEU A 14 -12.90 -8.30 13.57
CA LEU A 14 -12.22 -9.44 14.17
C LEU A 14 -11.68 -10.40 13.11
N LEU A 15 -12.49 -10.78 12.12
CA LEU A 15 -12.07 -11.70 11.06
C LEU A 15 -10.96 -11.09 10.20
N ALA A 16 -11.02 -9.80 9.89
CA ALA A 16 -9.96 -9.11 9.14
C ALA A 16 -8.65 -9.05 9.95
N ALA A 17 -8.71 -8.75 11.26
CA ALA A 17 -7.53 -8.74 12.12
C ALA A 17 -6.87 -10.11 12.23
N PHE A 18 -7.66 -11.18 12.45
CA PHE A 18 -7.16 -12.55 12.43
C PHE A 18 -6.55 -12.94 11.08
N THR A 19 -7.21 -12.58 9.98
CA THR A 19 -6.69 -12.84 8.63
C THR A 19 -5.35 -12.13 8.41
N GLY A 20 -5.23 -10.86 8.82
CA GLY A 20 -3.98 -10.11 8.73
C GLY A 20 -2.84 -10.76 9.53
N TYR A 21 -3.12 -11.22 10.74
CA TYR A 21 -2.15 -11.93 11.56
C TYR A 21 -1.67 -13.24 10.90
N GLU A 22 -2.59 -14.07 10.42
CA GLU A 22 -2.26 -15.36 9.80
C GLU A 22 -1.45 -15.19 8.51
N VAL A 23 -1.78 -14.17 7.70
CA VAL A 23 -1.06 -13.87 6.45
C VAL A 23 0.36 -13.39 6.73
N ILE A 24 0.55 -12.45 7.68
CA ILE A 24 1.88 -11.88 7.97
C ILE A 24 2.81 -12.91 8.63
N SER A 25 2.24 -13.80 9.46
CA SER A 25 2.99 -14.85 10.17
C SER A 25 3.73 -15.84 9.25
N ARG A 26 3.36 -15.91 7.96
CA ARG A 26 3.91 -16.86 6.99
C ARG A 26 4.87 -16.23 5.97
N VAL A 27 5.22 -14.96 6.11
CA VAL A 27 6.08 -14.24 5.15
C VAL A 27 7.56 -14.51 5.41
N PRO A 28 8.37 -14.83 4.37
CA PRO A 28 9.81 -15.05 4.53
C PRO A 28 10.55 -13.75 4.88
N VAL A 29 11.68 -13.88 5.58
CA VAL A 29 12.45 -12.74 6.15
C VAL A 29 12.87 -11.70 5.10
N ILE A 30 13.20 -12.16 3.89
CA ILE A 30 13.57 -11.31 2.74
C ILE A 30 12.49 -10.27 2.37
N LEU A 31 11.23 -10.52 2.73
CA LEU A 31 10.10 -9.66 2.40
C LEU A 31 9.69 -8.74 3.56
N HIS A 32 10.32 -8.76 4.73
CA HIS A 32 9.90 -7.89 5.85
C HIS A 32 10.00 -6.39 5.52
N THR A 33 11.07 -5.96 4.85
CA THR A 33 11.24 -4.55 4.48
C THR A 33 10.30 -4.13 3.34
N PRO A 34 10.15 -4.90 2.25
CA PRO A 34 9.10 -4.65 1.27
C PRO A 34 7.68 -4.67 1.87
N LEU A 35 7.39 -5.59 2.78
CA LEU A 35 6.09 -5.71 3.44
C LEU A 35 5.82 -4.52 4.37
N MET A 36 6.84 -4.04 5.10
CA MET A 36 6.73 -2.83 5.91
C MET A 36 6.38 -1.62 5.05
N SER A 37 7.00 -1.48 3.87
CA SER A 37 6.63 -0.42 2.92
C SER A 37 5.22 -0.63 2.33
N GLY A 38 4.88 -1.87 1.97
CA GLY A 38 3.58 -2.20 1.38
C GLY A 38 2.42 -1.97 2.34
N SER A 39 2.55 -2.32 3.61
CA SER A 39 1.53 -2.01 4.63
C SER A 39 1.41 -0.51 4.88
N ASN A 40 2.52 0.24 4.78
CA ASN A 40 2.52 1.70 4.80
C ASN A 40 1.77 2.33 3.61
N PHE A 41 1.81 1.72 2.43
CA PHE A 41 1.00 2.12 1.29
C PHE A 41 -0.49 1.80 1.46
N ILE A 42 -0.83 0.60 1.96
CA ILE A 42 -2.21 0.15 2.09
C ILE A 42 -3.00 0.99 3.10
N HIS A 43 -2.39 1.41 4.23
CA HIS A 43 -3.09 2.30 5.18
C HIS A 43 -3.36 3.70 4.61
N GLY A 44 -2.78 4.04 3.46
CA GLY A 44 -3.11 5.24 2.68
C GLY A 44 -4.60 5.36 2.31
N ILE A 45 -5.42 4.31 2.52
CA ILE A 45 -6.88 4.36 2.48
C ILE A 45 -7.50 5.48 3.32
N VAL A 46 -6.77 6.03 4.31
CA VAL A 46 -7.13 7.27 5.02
C VAL A 46 -7.46 8.42 4.06
N LEU A 47 -6.87 8.46 2.87
CA LEU A 47 -7.20 9.41 1.80
C LEU A 47 -8.70 9.42 1.47
N VAL A 48 -9.33 8.24 1.38
CA VAL A 48 -10.77 8.14 1.08
C VAL A 48 -11.59 8.77 2.20
N GLY A 49 -11.22 8.53 3.46
CA GLY A 49 -11.84 9.18 4.61
C GLY A 49 -11.68 10.70 4.59
N ALA A 50 -10.50 11.19 4.24
CA ALA A 50 -10.23 12.62 4.11
C ALA A 50 -11.04 13.27 2.97
N MET A 51 -11.21 12.58 1.84
CA MET A 51 -12.04 13.06 0.72
C MET A 51 -13.51 13.17 1.12
N VAL A 52 -14.04 12.17 1.83
CA VAL A 52 -15.41 12.21 2.36
C VAL A 52 -15.57 13.36 3.36
N ALA A 53 -14.62 13.54 4.28
CA ALA A 53 -14.64 14.62 5.26
C ALA A 53 -14.57 16.01 4.61
N LEU A 54 -13.70 16.20 3.62
CA LEU A 54 -13.61 17.44 2.86
C LEU A 54 -14.90 17.71 2.06
N GLY A 55 -15.49 16.68 1.46
CA GLY A 55 -16.77 16.80 0.75
C GLY A 55 -17.94 17.22 1.65
N ALA A 56 -17.87 16.89 2.94
CA ALA A 56 -18.86 17.29 3.94
C ALA A 56 -18.57 18.64 4.62
N ALA A 57 -17.42 19.27 4.35
CA ALA A 57 -16.95 20.48 5.05
C ALA A 57 -17.81 21.72 4.74
N GLN A 58 -18.35 22.35 5.79
CA GLN A 58 -19.24 23.49 5.71
C GLN A 58 -18.51 24.81 5.98
N THR A 59 -17.57 24.80 6.93
CA THR A 59 -16.82 26.01 7.31
C THR A 59 -15.52 26.15 6.55
N THR A 60 -15.01 27.39 6.41
CA THR A 60 -13.71 27.64 5.79
C THR A 60 -12.57 26.91 6.52
N GLY A 61 -12.65 26.82 7.85
CA GLY A 61 -11.68 26.08 8.66
C GLY A 61 -11.67 24.58 8.35
N GLU A 62 -12.85 23.95 8.30
CA GLU A 62 -12.99 22.53 7.91
C GLU A 62 -12.48 22.27 6.50
N ARG A 63 -12.71 23.19 5.56
CA ARG A 63 -12.20 23.07 4.18
C ARG A 63 -10.69 23.11 4.11
N ILE A 64 -10.04 23.99 4.87
CA ILE A 64 -8.58 24.07 4.93
C ILE A 64 -8.01 22.77 5.53
N ILE A 65 -8.57 22.30 6.65
CA ILE A 65 -8.12 21.07 7.31
C ILE A 65 -8.34 19.86 6.40
N GLY A 66 -9.53 19.75 5.79
CA GLY A 66 -9.85 18.67 4.86
C GLY A 66 -8.96 18.69 3.63
N PHE A 67 -8.63 19.87 3.08
CA PHE A 67 -7.68 19.99 1.97
C PHE A 67 -6.28 19.48 2.35
N VAL A 68 -5.77 19.89 3.51
CA VAL A 68 -4.47 19.41 4.03
C VAL A 68 -4.52 17.90 4.28
N ALA A 69 -5.61 17.37 4.83
CA ALA A 69 -5.79 15.94 5.07
C ALA A 69 -5.76 15.13 3.77
N VAL A 70 -6.46 15.59 2.73
CA VAL A 70 -6.44 14.96 1.40
C VAL A 70 -5.03 15.04 0.79
N LEU A 71 -4.36 16.19 0.88
CA LEU A 71 -3.00 16.37 0.37
C LEU A 71 -2.01 15.39 1.04
N LEU A 72 -2.07 15.25 2.37
CA LEU A 72 -1.23 14.33 3.13
C LEU A 72 -1.56 12.87 2.81
N GLY A 73 -2.84 12.51 2.71
CA GLY A 73 -3.28 11.16 2.32
C GLY A 73 -2.82 10.78 0.91
N ALA A 74 -2.88 11.73 -0.03
CA ALA A 74 -2.39 11.55 -1.40
C ALA A 74 -0.87 11.35 -1.43
N MET A 75 -0.11 12.16 -0.67
CA MET A 75 1.34 11.98 -0.55
C MET A 75 1.72 10.62 0.05
N ASN A 76 1.02 10.16 1.10
CA ASN A 76 1.26 8.85 1.70
C ASN A 76 1.01 7.71 0.70
N THR A 77 -0.12 7.75 -0.01
CA THR A 77 -0.51 6.70 -0.96
C THR A 77 0.41 6.69 -2.20
N ALA A 78 0.70 7.85 -2.80
CA ALA A 78 1.56 7.95 -3.96
C ALA A 78 3.03 7.63 -3.64
N GLY A 79 3.54 8.17 -2.52
CA GLY A 79 4.89 7.90 -2.04
C GLY A 79 5.06 6.42 -1.66
N GLY A 80 4.12 5.88 -0.88
CA GLY A 80 4.13 4.47 -0.47
C GLY A 80 4.12 3.51 -1.65
N TYR A 81 3.31 3.78 -2.68
CA TYR A 81 3.32 2.99 -3.92
C TYR A 81 4.68 3.03 -4.61
N SER A 82 5.23 4.22 -4.85
CA SER A 82 6.49 4.40 -5.58
C SER A 82 7.69 3.71 -4.90
N VAL A 83 7.74 3.71 -3.57
CA VAL A 83 8.80 3.05 -2.81
C VAL A 83 8.62 1.54 -2.82
N THR A 84 7.38 1.07 -2.62
CA THR A 84 7.08 -0.37 -2.60
C THR A 84 7.34 -1.01 -3.96
N ASP A 85 6.99 -0.34 -5.06
CA ASP A 85 7.22 -0.83 -6.42
C ASP A 85 8.73 -1.06 -6.69
N ARG A 86 9.57 -0.07 -6.36
CA ARG A 86 11.03 -0.19 -6.45
C ARG A 86 11.59 -1.30 -5.56
N MET A 87 11.01 -1.51 -4.39
CA MET A 87 11.43 -2.59 -3.50
C MET A 87 11.09 -3.98 -4.07
N LEU A 88 9.93 -4.10 -4.72
CA LEU A 88 9.47 -5.35 -5.32
C LEU A 88 10.16 -5.65 -6.66
N GLU A 89 10.63 -4.62 -7.37
CA GLU A 89 11.40 -4.76 -8.60
C GLU A 89 12.68 -5.59 -8.38
N MET A 90 13.29 -5.52 -7.20
CA MET A 90 14.45 -6.33 -6.82
C MET A 90 14.20 -7.85 -6.81
N PHE A 91 12.93 -8.29 -6.82
CA PHE A 91 12.54 -9.70 -6.89
C PHE A 91 12.17 -10.16 -8.30
N LYS A 92 12.07 -9.23 -9.27
CA LYS A 92 11.91 -9.60 -10.67
C LYS A 92 13.27 -10.10 -11.16
N SER A 93 13.32 -11.37 -11.54
CA SER A 93 14.49 -11.94 -12.19
C SER A 93 14.77 -11.16 -13.46
N ASP A 94 15.95 -10.55 -13.59
CA ASP A 94 16.39 -9.97 -14.85
C ASP A 94 16.37 -11.07 -15.91
N THR A 95 15.34 -11.10 -16.74
CA THR A 95 15.42 -11.74 -18.05
C THR A 95 16.15 -10.78 -18.98
N HIS A 96 17.38 -10.41 -18.62
CA HIS A 96 18.35 -9.87 -19.56
C HIS A 96 19.05 -11.07 -20.16
N GLY A 97 18.75 -11.33 -21.44
CA GLY A 97 19.24 -12.48 -22.17
C GLY A 97 20.76 -12.62 -22.11
N GLU A 98 21.20 -13.73 -21.53
CA GLU A 98 22.47 -14.35 -21.91
C GLU A 98 22.37 -14.72 -23.40
N GLY A 99 23.18 -14.05 -24.23
CA GLY A 99 23.14 -14.26 -25.67
C GLY A 99 24.18 -13.48 -26.47
N LYS A 100 25.39 -13.28 -25.95
CA LYS A 100 26.55 -13.08 -26.82
C LYS A 100 27.80 -13.70 -26.22
N GLY A 101 28.03 -14.94 -26.63
CA GLY A 101 29.18 -15.73 -26.26
C GLY A 101 30.49 -15.05 -26.64
N SER A 102 31.39 -15.05 -25.68
CA SER A 102 32.84 -15.04 -25.86
C SER A 102 33.24 -16.02 -26.98
N SER A 103 33.60 -15.49 -28.14
CA SER A 103 34.36 -16.20 -29.17
C SER A 103 35.37 -15.24 -29.78
N ASP A 104 36.36 -14.83 -28.97
CA ASP A 104 37.59 -14.16 -29.44
C ASP A 104 38.79 -14.72 -28.66
N ARG A 105 38.91 -16.06 -28.67
CA ARG A 105 40.12 -16.80 -28.30
C ARG A 105 40.32 -17.97 -29.27
N ALA A 106 40.52 -17.65 -30.55
CA ALA A 106 41.18 -18.51 -31.53
C ALA A 106 41.34 -17.73 -32.85
N ALA A 107 42.38 -16.90 -32.93
CA ALA A 107 42.98 -16.45 -34.19
C ALA A 107 44.46 -16.15 -33.93
#